data_AF-A0A6P4JHI6-F1
#
_entry.id   AF-A0A6P4JHI6-F1
#
_cell.length_a   1.000
_cell.length_b   1.000
_cell.length_c   1.000
_cell.angle_alpha   90.00
_cell.angle_beta   90.00
_cell.angle_gamma   90.00
#
_symmetry.space_group_name_H-M   'P 1'
#
loop_
_entity.id
_entity.type
_entity.pdbx_description
1 polymer ?
#
loop_
_entity_poly.entity_id
_entity_poly.type
_entity_poly.pdbx_seq_one_letter_code
_entity_poly.pdbx_strand_id
1 'polypeptide(L)'
;MVLNQNLERVRQQIVLANIQELLQKISRRCFSACIVQPEDKLCSMERDCLAACMDQFLASVQVVSQQYFQRRLRQQQQQRLARERRGY
;
A
#
# COMPACT_ATOMS: atom_id res chain seq x y z
N MET A 1 -28.53 18.90 -6.94
CA MET A 1 -27.90 17.98 -5.97
C MET A 1 -28.17 16.52 -6.39
N VAL A 2 -27.60 16.03 -7.50
CA VAL A 2 -27.68 14.60 -7.86
C VAL A 2 -26.32 14.13 -8.40
N LEU A 3 -25.31 14.28 -7.56
CA LEU A 3 -24.11 13.46 -7.56
C LEU A 3 -23.95 13.12 -6.08
N ASN A 4 -23.73 11.85 -5.70
CA ASN A 4 -22.82 11.48 -4.59
C ASN A 4 -23.11 10.14 -3.91
N GLN A 5 -24.30 9.53 -3.93
CA GLN A 5 -24.43 8.22 -3.25
C GLN A 5 -23.70 7.09 -4.00
N ASN A 6 -23.75 7.08 -5.33
CA ASN A 6 -23.08 6.05 -6.12
C ASN A 6 -21.57 6.24 -6.18
N LEU A 7 -21.09 7.49 -6.25
CA LEU A 7 -19.66 7.77 -6.24
C LEU A 7 -19.02 7.43 -4.89
N GLU A 8 -19.70 7.72 -3.78
CA GLU A 8 -19.24 7.32 -2.45
C GLU A 8 -19.19 5.79 -2.30
N ARG A 9 -20.21 5.06 -2.80
CA ARG A 9 -20.19 3.59 -2.83
C ARG A 9 -19.02 3.05 -3.64
N VAL A 10 -18.75 3.61 -4.83
CA VAL A 10 -17.62 3.21 -5.66
C VAL A 10 -16.28 3.51 -4.96
N ARG A 11 -16.15 4.67 -4.30
CA ARG A 11 -14.95 5.01 -3.50
C ARG A 11 -14.72 4.00 -2.38
N GLN A 12 -15.77 3.63 -1.65
CA GLN A 12 -15.67 2.63 -0.59
C GLN A 12 -15.23 1.27 -1.13
N GLN A 13 -15.77 0.84 -2.28
CA GLN A 13 -15.35 -0.39 -2.93
C GLN A 13 -13.87 -0.37 -3.34
N ILE A 14 -13.37 0.76 -3.84
CA ILE A 14 -11.94 0.93 -4.18
C ILE A 14 -11.07 0.82 -2.93
N VAL A 15 -11.47 1.45 -1.82
CA VAL A 15 -10.73 1.36 -0.55
C VAL A 15 -10.68 -0.09 -0.06
N LEU A 16 -11.82 -0.81 -0.10
CA LEU A 16 -11.87 -2.21 0.28
C LEU A 16 -10.98 -3.09 -0.61
N ALA A 17 -11.02 -2.89 -1.93
CA ALA A 17 -10.17 -3.62 -2.87
C ALA A 17 -8.68 -3.37 -2.59
N ASN A 18 -8.29 -2.13 -2.28
CA ASN A 18 -6.91 -1.79 -1.94
C ASN A 18 -6.46 -2.47 -0.63
N ILE A 19 -7.34 -2.53 0.38
CA ILE A 19 -7.05 -3.24 1.64
C ILE A 19 -6.91 -4.74 1.39
N GLN A 20 -7.80 -5.33 0.59
CA GLN A 20 -7.71 -6.75 0.24
C GLN A 20 -6.40 -7.08 -0.48
N GLU A 21 -6.00 -6.26 -1.45
CA GLU A 21 -4.73 -6.41 -2.16
C GLU A 21 -3.53 -6.29 -1.22
N LEU A 22 -3.57 -5.34 -0.28
CA LEU A 22 -2.53 -5.18 0.74
C LEU A 22 -2.42 -6.43 1.62
N LEU A 23 -3.55 -6.95 2.10
CA LEU A 23 -3.62 -8.17 2.92
C LEU A 23 -3.08 -9.39 2.15
N GLN A 24 -3.42 -9.54 0.87
CA GLN A 24 -2.87 -10.64 0.07
C GLN A 24 -1.35 -10.53 -0.10
N LYS A 25 -0.82 -9.32 -0.33
CA LYS A 25 0.63 -9.10 -0.48
C LYS A 25 1.40 -9.36 0.80
N ILE A 26 0.93 -8.83 1.94
CA ILE A 26 1.60 -9.02 3.22
C ILE A 26 1.56 -10.50 3.63
N SER A 27 0.43 -11.18 3.45
CA SER A 27 0.32 -12.62 3.73
C SER A 27 1.29 -13.42 2.87
N ARG A 28 1.35 -13.20 1.56
CA ARG A 28 2.29 -13.93 0.67
C ARG A 28 3.74 -13.65 1.03
N ARG A 29 4.10 -12.38 1.27
CA ARG A 29 5.47 -11.96 1.60
C ARG A 29 5.94 -12.56 2.92
N CYS A 30 5.15 -12.40 3.99
CA CYS A 30 5.56 -12.84 5.32
C CYS A 30 5.48 -14.35 5.47
N PHE A 31 4.51 -15.02 4.83
CA PHE A 31 4.50 -16.49 4.80
C PHE A 31 5.77 -17.04 4.13
N SER A 32 6.12 -16.54 2.94
CA SER A 32 7.33 -16.97 2.23
C SER A 32 8.63 -16.65 2.98
N ALA A 33 8.64 -15.64 3.85
CA ALA A 33 9.83 -15.25 4.61
C ALA A 33 9.98 -16.02 5.92
N CYS A 34 8.87 -16.35 6.58
CA CYS A 34 8.88 -16.88 7.94
C CYS A 34 8.54 -18.37 8.03
N ILE A 35 7.80 -18.93 7.07
CA ILE A 35 7.35 -20.33 7.09
C ILE A 35 8.20 -21.14 6.11
N VAL A 36 9.27 -21.75 6.63
CA VAL A 36 10.21 -22.56 5.84
C VAL A 36 9.68 -23.97 5.64
N GLN A 37 9.09 -24.55 6.70
CA GLN A 37 8.50 -25.87 6.67
C GLN A 37 7.09 -25.79 7.26
N PRO A 38 6.04 -25.89 6.43
CA PRO A 38 4.67 -25.81 6.92
C PRO A 38 4.32 -27.06 7.73
N GLU A 39 3.97 -26.85 8.99
CA GLU A 39 3.39 -27.86 9.90
C GLU A 39 1.94 -27.47 10.25
N ASP A 40 1.22 -28.37 10.93
CA ASP A 40 -0.16 -28.11 11.34
C ASP A 40 -0.30 -26.97 12.36
N LYS A 41 0.81 -26.56 12.99
CA LYS A 41 0.86 -25.52 14.01
C LYS A 41 2.08 -24.65 13.82
N LEU A 42 1.88 -23.34 13.97
CA LEU A 42 2.98 -22.40 14.04
C LEU A 42 3.76 -22.61 15.35
N CYS A 43 5.08 -22.75 15.25
CA CYS A 43 5.96 -22.70 16.42
C CYS A 43 6.11 -21.24 16.93
N SER A 44 6.76 -21.05 18.09
CA SER A 44 6.94 -19.68 18.64
C SER A 44 7.74 -18.79 17.69
N MET A 45 8.83 -19.31 17.13
CA MET A 45 9.71 -18.54 16.24
C MET A 45 8.99 -18.07 14.97
N GLU A 46 8.13 -18.90 14.39
CA GLU A 46 7.32 -18.52 13.22
C GLU A 46 6.30 -17.43 13.57
N ARG A 47 5.64 -17.54 14.73
CA ARG A 47 4.71 -16.51 15.21
C ARG A 47 5.42 -15.16 15.41
N ASP A 48 6.57 -15.19 16.08
CA ASP A 48 7.36 -13.99 16.35
C ASP A 48 7.90 -13.37 15.05
N CYS A 49 8.36 -14.21 14.11
CA CYS A 49 8.78 -13.77 12.77
C CYS A 49 7.63 -13.12 11.99
N LEU A 50 6.45 -13.75 11.98
CA LEU A 50 5.28 -13.22 11.27
C LEU A 50 4.87 -11.86 11.83
N ALA A 51 4.83 -11.71 13.15
CA ALA A 51 4.50 -10.43 13.80
C ALA A 51 5.51 -9.33 13.38
N ALA A 52 6.81 -9.61 13.53
CA ALA A 52 7.86 -8.66 13.15
C ALA A 52 7.84 -8.33 11.64
N CYS A 53 7.62 -9.34 10.80
CA CYS A 53 7.53 -9.16 9.35
C CYS A 53 6.36 -8.27 8.96
N MET A 54 5.18 -8.49 9.55
CA MET A 54 4.00 -7.71 9.23
C MET A 54 4.18 -6.24 9.64
N ASP A 55 4.71 -5.98 10.84
CA ASP A 55 5.02 -4.64 11.32
C ASP A 55 6.00 -3.92 10.39
N GLN A 56 7.10 -4.59 10.04
CA GLN A 56 8.11 -4.03 9.15
C GLN A 56 7.57 -3.79 7.73
N PHE A 57 6.70 -4.68 7.23
CA PHE A 57 6.07 -4.53 5.94
C PHE A 57 5.17 -3.28 5.91
N LEU A 58 4.31 -3.10 6.93
CA LEU A 58 3.44 -1.93 7.03
C LEU A 58 4.24 -0.63 7.17
N ALA A 59 5.30 -0.64 7.99
CA ALA A 59 6.23 0.49 8.10
C ALA A 59 6.87 0.83 6.75
N SER A 60 7.29 -0.18 5.99
CA SER A 60 7.86 -0.01 4.65
C SER A 60 6.84 0.59 3.67
N VAL A 61 5.59 0.12 3.69
CA VAL A 61 4.52 0.66 2.86
C VAL A 61 4.28 2.14 3.16
N GLN A 62 4.31 2.55 4.43
CA GLN A 62 4.14 3.96 4.81
C GLN A 62 5.27 4.84 4.25
N VAL A 63 6.53 4.44 4.45
CA VAL A 63 7.70 5.21 3.99
C VAL A 63 7.70 5.30 2.46
N VAL A 64 7.53 4.18 1.76
CA VAL A 64 7.52 4.16 0.29
C VAL A 64 6.37 5.00 -0.27
N SER A 65 5.18 4.90 0.33
CA SER A 65 4.02 5.70 -0.09
C SER A 65 4.29 7.20 0.04
N GLN A 66 4.82 7.64 1.19
CA GLN A 66 5.14 9.05 1.42
C GLN A 66 6.16 9.56 0.40
N GLN A 67 7.25 8.83 0.19
CA GLN A 67 8.30 9.22 -0.75
C GLN A 67 7.79 9.26 -2.19
N TYR A 68 6.97 8.27 -2.58
CA TYR A 68 6.35 8.22 -3.90
C TYR A 68 5.47 9.44 -4.15
N PHE A 69 4.55 9.76 -3.22
CA PHE A 69 3.66 10.91 -3.38
C PHE A 69 4.41 12.23 -3.38
N GLN A 70 5.40 12.41 -2.51
CA GLN A 70 6.25 13.60 -2.52
C GLN A 70 6.98 13.78 -3.85
N ARG A 71 7.55 12.70 -4.41
CA ARG A 71 8.19 12.74 -5.73
C ARG A 71 7.19 13.10 -6.83
N ARG A 72 6.01 12.46 -6.82
CA ARG A 72 4.95 12.72 -7.81
C ARG A 72 4.51 14.19 -7.79
N LEU A 73 4.31 14.76 -6.60
CA LEU A 73 3.92 16.17 -6.43
C LEU A 73 4.98 17.12 -6.99
N ARG A 74 6.26 16.87 -6.68
CA ARG A 74 7.38 17.65 -7.25
C ARG A 74 7.39 17.59 -8.78
N GLN A 75 7.18 16.40 -9.35
CA GLN A 75 7.12 16.21 -10.80
C GLN A 75 5.95 16.97 -11.44
N GLN A 76 4.76 16.92 -10.83
CA GLN A 76 3.59 17.68 -11.30
C GLN A 76 3.83 19.19 -11.26
N GLN A 77 4.44 19.69 -10.20
CA GLN A 77 4.78 21.11 -10.08
C GLN A 77 5.80 21.53 -11.15
N GLN A 78 6.86 20.75 -11.35
CA GLN A 78 7.85 21.00 -12.40
C GLN A 78 7.22 20.99 -13.80
N GLN A 79 6.32 20.04 -14.08
CA GLN A 79 5.58 19.99 -15.34
C GLN A 79 4.69 21.22 -15.54
N ARG A 80 4.00 21.68 -14.48
CA ARG A 80 3.18 22.89 -14.54
C ARG A 80 4.01 24.13 -14.84
N LEU A 81 5.11 24.34 -14.12
CA LEU A 81 6.03 25.45 -14.36
C LEU A 81 6.64 25.40 -15.78
N ALA A 82 6.95 24.20 -16.27
CA ALA A 82 7.45 24.02 -17.63
C ALA A 82 6.38 24.29 -18.71
N ARG A 83 5.08 24.15 -18.40
CA ARG A 83 3.98 24.54 -19.29
C ARG A 83 3.80 26.06 -19.28
N GLU A 84 3.80 26.68 -18.11
CA GLU A 84 3.69 28.15 -17.95
C GLU A 84 4.84 28.88 -18.67
N ARG A 85 6.08 28.38 -18.57
CA ARG A 85 7.23 28.91 -19.33
C ARG A 85 7.10 28.78 -20.85
N ARG A 86 6.27 27.86 -21.35
CA ARG A 86 6.01 27.70 -22.79
C ARG A 86 4.86 28.57 -23.30
N GLY A 87 4.25 29.39 -22.44
CA GLY A 87 3.20 30.34 -22.84
C GLY A 87 1.88 29.71 -23.24
N TYR A 88 1.53 28.57 -22.66
CA TYR A 88 0.22 27.91 -22.80
C TYR A 88 -0.74 28.29 -21.67
#